data_AF-A0A1V6DDH6-F1
#
_entry.id   AF-A0A1V6DDH6-F1
#
_cell.length_a   1.000
_cell.length_b   1.000
_cell.length_c   1.000
_cell.angle_alpha   90.00
_cell.angle_beta   90.00
_cell.angle_gamma   90.00
#
_symmetry.space_group_name_H-M   'P 1'
#
loop_
_entity.id
_entity.type
_entity.pdbx_description
1 polymer ?
#
loop_
_entity_poly.entity_id
_entity_poly.type
_entity_poly.pdbx_seq_one_letter_code
_entity_poly.pdbx_strand_id
1 'polypeptide(L)'
;MGKYFDKHPEYFSEIKGKRTRDHTQLCCTNPEVVKIVTAAVLERIRKDPRGTAYSVSQNDWYSYCTCKSCAALAAREESQMAPVLTLVNQVAEAVEKEFPDAAIETLAYQWTRKPCKTLRPRKNVIIRLCSIECCFAHSLEGCDSKPNKDFVRDIQGWAKMADRLWIWNYCTSFAHYYTPFPTLRTLDDNIRFFVRHNVKGIFEQDNYQSPNGDLSSLGGYMMAKFLWDTSYDENRAMNEFIEGVYGPAGKFIRQYVDLLHDKVAKDNIHMQIWIGPNVPFLTDEIVAKANGLWEQAEAAVAKQPDVLERVKFARLSLDYAIVERARMKAGKNSSPADAFVKAAAERLFTLGKRAGVRTIREASTPLEQYRKTCDTILGPAQ
;
A
#
# COMPACT_ATOMS: atom_id res chain seq x y z
N MET A 1 15.71 6.09 -19.65
CA MET A 1 15.47 5.34 -20.91
C MET A 1 15.98 6.17 -22.10
N GLY A 2 16.91 5.76 -22.95
CA GLY A 2 17.68 4.53 -23.01
C GLY A 2 19.07 4.83 -23.58
N LYS A 3 20.09 4.85 -22.71
CA LYS A 3 21.49 4.87 -23.16
C LYS A 3 21.84 3.65 -24.02
N TYR A 4 21.14 2.52 -23.80
CA TYR A 4 21.49 1.23 -24.38
C TYR A 4 20.56 0.75 -25.50
N PHE A 5 19.26 1.08 -25.51
CA PHE A 5 18.30 0.40 -26.42
C PHE A 5 18.64 0.54 -27.91
N ASP A 6 19.04 1.74 -28.34
CA ASP A 6 19.38 1.99 -29.75
C ASP A 6 20.58 1.16 -30.25
N LYS A 7 21.52 0.83 -29.36
CA LYS A 7 22.72 0.06 -29.68
C LYS A 7 22.62 -1.42 -29.29
N HIS A 8 21.81 -1.71 -28.28
CA HIS A 8 21.69 -3.01 -27.61
C HIS A 8 20.22 -3.33 -27.28
N PRO A 9 19.35 -3.46 -28.29
CA PRO A 9 17.94 -3.82 -28.06
C PRO A 9 17.80 -5.20 -27.38
N GLU A 10 18.76 -6.10 -27.55
CA GLU A 10 18.83 -7.43 -26.93
C GLU A 10 18.97 -7.42 -25.40
N TYR A 11 19.27 -6.26 -24.81
CA TYR A 11 19.33 -6.09 -23.35
C TYR A 11 17.94 -5.96 -22.71
N PHE A 12 16.90 -5.77 -23.52
CA PHE A 12 15.55 -5.48 -23.06
C PHE A 12 14.58 -6.60 -23.42
N SER A 13 13.36 -6.56 -22.88
CA SER A 13 12.33 -7.56 -23.11
C SER A 13 12.10 -7.81 -24.60
N GLU A 14 12.09 -9.09 -24.96
CA GLU A 14 11.44 -9.56 -26.18
C GLU A 14 9.99 -9.88 -25.88
N ILE A 15 9.06 -9.34 -26.66
CA ILE A 15 7.62 -9.58 -26.51
C ILE A 15 7.08 -9.91 -27.90
N LYS A 16 6.47 -11.08 -28.05
CA LYS A 16 5.96 -11.56 -29.35
C LYS A 16 7.03 -11.47 -30.47
N GLY A 17 8.27 -11.81 -30.14
CA GLY A 17 9.42 -11.80 -31.07
C GLY A 17 10.05 -10.42 -31.35
N LYS A 18 9.57 -9.33 -30.72
CA LYS A 18 10.11 -7.97 -30.92
C LYS A 18 10.72 -7.43 -29.63
N ARG A 19 11.88 -6.78 -29.72
CA ARG A 19 12.50 -6.06 -28.60
C ARG A 19 11.78 -4.74 -28.32
N THR A 20 11.44 -4.50 -27.06
CA THR A 20 10.57 -3.40 -26.65
C THR A 20 11.35 -2.34 -25.86
N ARG A 21 11.20 -1.07 -26.25
CA ARG A 21 11.81 0.08 -25.56
C ARG A 21 10.98 0.53 -24.36
N ASP A 22 9.68 0.70 -24.59
CA ASP A 22 8.78 1.32 -23.61
C ASP A 22 8.14 0.27 -22.71
N HIS A 23 7.92 0.62 -21.44
CA HIS A 23 7.32 -0.28 -20.45
C HIS A 23 8.00 -1.67 -20.40
N THR A 24 9.32 -1.72 -20.63
CA THR A 24 10.10 -2.95 -20.83
C THR A 24 10.74 -3.44 -19.53
N GLN A 25 11.26 -4.67 -19.55
CA GLN A 25 12.13 -5.22 -18.52
C GLN A 25 13.55 -5.41 -19.07
N LEU A 26 14.50 -5.70 -18.18
CA LEU A 26 15.82 -6.18 -18.58
C LEU A 26 15.76 -7.67 -18.95
N CYS A 27 16.52 -8.07 -19.96
CA CYS A 27 16.72 -9.48 -20.31
C CYS A 27 17.66 -10.12 -19.28
N CYS A 28 17.09 -10.73 -18.25
CA CYS A 28 17.84 -11.24 -17.09
C CYS A 28 18.76 -12.44 -17.39
N THR A 29 18.63 -13.05 -18.57
CA THR A 29 19.51 -14.15 -19.03
C THR A 29 20.58 -13.69 -20.03
N ASN A 30 20.67 -12.39 -20.34
CA ASN A 30 21.71 -11.87 -21.22
C ASN A 30 23.01 -11.63 -20.41
N PRO A 31 24.14 -12.28 -20.76
CA PRO A 31 25.39 -12.16 -19.98
C PRO A 31 25.91 -10.72 -19.84
N GLU A 32 25.73 -9.88 -20.86
CA GLU A 32 26.17 -8.49 -20.79
C GLU A 32 25.27 -7.65 -19.86
N VAL A 33 23.97 -7.93 -19.82
CA VAL A 33 23.05 -7.32 -18.84
C VAL A 33 23.46 -7.70 -17.42
N VAL A 34 23.79 -8.98 -17.18
CA VAL A 34 24.27 -9.43 -15.86
C VAL A 34 25.53 -8.66 -15.45
N LYS A 35 26.51 -8.52 -16.34
CA LYS A 35 27.74 -7.75 -16.07
C LYS A 35 27.45 -6.29 -15.74
N ILE A 36 26.60 -5.63 -16.54
CA ILE A 36 26.25 -4.21 -16.37
C ILE A 36 25.54 -3.99 -15.03
N VAL A 37 24.53 -4.81 -14.71
CA VAL A 37 23.79 -4.71 -13.44
C VAL A 37 24.71 -4.98 -12.26
N THR A 38 25.55 -6.02 -12.34
CA THR A 38 26.51 -6.35 -11.28
C THR A 38 27.47 -5.18 -11.00
N ALA A 39 28.07 -4.61 -12.05
CA ALA A 39 28.97 -3.47 -11.91
C ALA A 39 28.28 -2.25 -11.28
N ALA A 40 27.06 -1.95 -11.72
CA ALA A 40 26.28 -0.83 -11.18
C ALA A 40 25.93 -1.02 -9.70
N VAL A 41 25.59 -2.25 -9.27
CA VAL A 41 25.29 -2.55 -7.87
C VAL A 41 26.54 -2.45 -7.01
N LEU A 42 27.68 -3.01 -7.44
CA LEU A 42 28.96 -2.87 -6.72
C LEU A 42 29.36 -1.39 -6.57
N GLU A 43 29.22 -0.60 -7.64
CA GLU A 43 29.48 0.84 -7.59
C GLU A 43 28.54 1.55 -6.60
N ARG A 44 27.26 1.17 -6.57
CA ARG A 44 26.27 1.73 -5.64
C ARG A 44 26.62 1.42 -4.19
N ILE A 45 27.06 0.20 -3.90
CA ILE A 45 27.49 -0.21 -2.55
C ILE A 45 28.72 0.58 -2.11
N ARG A 46 29.74 0.69 -2.98
CA ARG A 46 30.95 1.51 -2.71
C ARG A 46 30.62 2.97 -2.38
N LYS A 47 29.59 3.54 -3.03
CA LYS A 47 29.14 4.92 -2.83
C LYS A 47 28.37 5.13 -1.53
N ASP A 48 27.70 4.11 -1.01
CA ASP A 48 26.97 4.19 0.26
C ASP A 48 27.04 2.84 1.00
N PRO A 49 28.19 2.53 1.64
CA PRO A 49 28.42 1.23 2.26
C PRO A 49 27.62 1.02 3.57
N ARG A 50 26.86 2.02 4.02
CA ARG A 50 25.99 1.93 5.20
C ARG A 50 24.67 1.23 4.89
N GLY A 51 24.32 1.10 3.62
CA GLY A 51 23.14 0.35 3.19
C GLY A 51 23.29 -1.12 3.54
N THR A 52 22.27 -1.72 4.15
CA THR A 52 22.26 -3.16 4.49
C THR A 52 21.58 -4.01 3.42
N ALA A 53 20.78 -3.39 2.54
CA ALA A 53 20.12 -4.06 1.43
C ALA A 53 20.07 -3.16 0.19
N TYR A 54 20.33 -3.75 -0.99
CA TYR A 54 20.37 -3.08 -2.28
C TYR A 54 19.41 -3.75 -3.26
N SER A 55 18.48 -2.98 -3.83
CA SER A 55 17.42 -3.54 -4.67
C SER A 55 17.90 -3.82 -6.10
N VAL A 56 17.62 -5.03 -6.58
CA VAL A 56 17.74 -5.47 -7.98
C VAL A 56 16.39 -6.09 -8.35
N SER A 57 15.49 -5.26 -8.87
CA SER A 57 14.09 -5.63 -9.07
C SER A 57 13.64 -5.32 -10.50
N GLN A 58 12.54 -5.96 -10.90
CA GLN A 58 11.82 -5.62 -12.11
C GLN A 58 11.32 -4.16 -12.09
N ASN A 59 11.14 -3.58 -13.27
CA ASN A 59 10.34 -2.36 -13.43
C ASN A 59 8.87 -2.66 -13.14
N ASP A 60 8.09 -1.64 -12.75
CA ASP A 60 6.65 -1.76 -12.48
C ASP A 60 5.81 -1.84 -13.76
N TRP A 61 6.06 -2.88 -14.58
CA TRP A 61 5.38 -3.16 -15.84
C TRP A 61 5.21 -4.67 -16.04
N TYR A 62 4.11 -5.10 -16.68
CA TYR A 62 3.80 -6.51 -16.96
C TYR A 62 4.60 -7.13 -18.12
N SER A 63 5.38 -6.33 -18.83
CA SER A 63 6.05 -6.69 -20.08
C SER A 63 7.36 -7.46 -19.87
N TYR A 64 7.30 -8.60 -19.18
CA TYR A 64 8.47 -9.45 -18.95
C TYR A 64 9.05 -10.03 -20.26
N CYS A 65 10.34 -10.34 -20.22
CA CYS A 65 11.06 -10.83 -21.39
C CYS A 65 10.66 -12.28 -21.73
N THR A 66 10.16 -12.51 -22.94
CA THR A 66 9.79 -13.84 -23.45
C THR A 66 10.80 -14.38 -24.47
N CYS A 67 12.05 -13.91 -24.44
CA CYS A 67 13.08 -14.46 -25.33
C CYS A 67 13.30 -15.95 -25.03
N LYS A 68 13.87 -16.70 -25.99
CA LYS A 68 14.07 -18.16 -25.89
C LYS A 68 14.65 -18.61 -24.54
N SER A 69 15.67 -17.92 -24.03
CA SER A 69 16.33 -18.27 -22.77
C SER A 69 15.48 -17.97 -21.53
N CYS A 70 14.88 -16.79 -21.46
CA CYS A 70 13.98 -16.43 -20.36
C CYS A 70 12.75 -17.35 -20.32
N ALA A 71 12.14 -17.62 -21.47
CA ALA A 71 10.97 -18.48 -21.61
C ALA A 71 11.27 -19.93 -21.20
N ALA A 72 12.39 -20.50 -21.65
CA ALA A 72 12.80 -21.85 -21.28
C ALA A 72 13.05 -21.99 -19.77
N LEU A 73 13.68 -20.98 -19.16
CA LEU A 73 13.92 -20.96 -17.72
C LEU A 73 12.63 -20.83 -16.91
N ALA A 74 11.73 -19.92 -17.30
CA ALA A 74 10.44 -19.75 -16.65
C ALA A 74 9.55 -21.00 -16.77
N ALA A 75 9.58 -21.68 -17.93
CA ALA A 75 8.87 -22.94 -18.13
C ALA A 75 9.41 -24.06 -17.23
N ARG A 76 10.75 -24.20 -17.15
CA ARG A 76 11.39 -25.22 -16.29
C ARG A 76 11.07 -25.05 -14.81
N GLU A 77 11.08 -23.81 -14.32
CA GLU A 77 10.80 -23.50 -12.92
C GLU A 77 9.31 -23.25 -12.64
N GLU A 78 8.46 -23.33 -13.66
CA GLU A 78 7.02 -23.03 -13.60
C GLU A 78 6.71 -21.65 -12.99
N SER A 79 7.61 -20.67 -13.16
CA SER A 79 7.48 -19.31 -12.62
C SER A 79 8.25 -18.28 -13.45
N GLN A 80 7.62 -17.13 -13.72
CA GLN A 80 8.29 -15.99 -14.36
C GLN A 80 9.29 -15.28 -13.45
N MET A 81 9.36 -15.65 -12.17
CA MET A 81 10.44 -15.22 -11.27
C MET A 81 11.80 -15.78 -11.68
N ALA A 82 11.85 -16.92 -12.37
CA ALA A 82 13.11 -17.65 -12.56
C ALA A 82 14.20 -16.87 -13.30
N PRO A 83 13.91 -16.13 -14.40
CA PRO A 83 14.90 -15.23 -15.01
C PRO A 83 15.40 -14.16 -14.06
N VAL A 84 14.51 -13.50 -13.30
CA VAL A 84 14.87 -12.43 -12.36
C VAL A 84 15.73 -12.96 -11.23
N LEU A 85 15.33 -14.06 -10.61
CA LEU A 85 16.08 -14.70 -9.52
C LEU A 85 17.46 -15.19 -9.98
N THR A 86 17.60 -15.60 -11.24
CA THR A 86 18.90 -15.99 -11.82
C THR A 86 19.85 -14.80 -11.96
N LEU A 87 19.35 -13.63 -12.39
CA LEU A 87 20.14 -12.39 -12.39
C LEU A 87 20.52 -11.99 -10.96
N VAL A 88 19.55 -11.97 -10.06
CA VAL A 88 19.72 -11.58 -8.65
C VAL A 88 20.74 -12.46 -7.94
N ASN A 89 20.69 -13.78 -8.13
CA ASN A 89 21.66 -14.70 -7.54
C ASN A 89 23.08 -14.46 -8.07
N GLN A 90 23.26 -14.15 -9.36
CA GLN A 90 24.58 -13.83 -9.91
C GLN A 90 25.14 -12.52 -9.36
N VAL A 91 24.29 -11.49 -9.25
CA VAL A 91 24.68 -10.21 -8.62
C VAL A 91 25.04 -10.43 -7.16
N ALA A 92 24.23 -11.18 -6.42
CA ALA A 92 24.44 -11.44 -5.01
C ALA A 92 25.73 -12.26 -4.75
N GLU A 93 26.09 -13.19 -5.63
CA GLU A 93 27.38 -13.88 -5.57
C GLU A 93 28.57 -12.92 -5.77
N ALA A 94 28.47 -11.99 -6.71
CA ALA A 94 29.53 -11.02 -6.93
C ALA A 94 29.66 -10.03 -5.76
N VAL A 95 28.53 -9.59 -5.20
CA VAL A 95 28.49 -8.70 -4.04
C VAL A 95 29.08 -9.36 -2.80
N GLU A 96 28.78 -10.63 -2.55
CA GLU A 96 29.32 -11.37 -1.39
C GLU A 96 30.86 -11.38 -1.36
N LYS A 97 31.53 -11.33 -2.52
CA LYS A 97 33.01 -11.35 -2.62
C LYS A 97 33.67 -10.08 -2.08
N GLU A 98 32.97 -8.95 -2.12
CA GLU A 98 33.51 -7.64 -1.71
C GLU A 98 32.79 -7.07 -0.48
N PHE A 99 31.51 -7.38 -0.33
CA PHE A 99 30.61 -6.86 0.72
C PHE A 99 29.81 -8.00 1.34
N PRO A 100 30.41 -8.84 2.20
CA PRO A 100 29.77 -10.04 2.75
C PRO A 100 28.52 -9.75 3.61
N ASP A 101 28.42 -8.56 4.18
CA ASP A 101 27.29 -8.14 5.01
C ASP A 101 26.14 -7.50 4.20
N ALA A 102 26.36 -7.22 2.91
CA ALA A 102 25.36 -6.61 2.05
C ALA A 102 24.34 -7.63 1.55
N ALA A 103 23.06 -7.29 1.64
CA ALA A 103 21.99 -8.05 1.04
C ALA A 103 21.60 -7.52 -0.35
N ILE A 104 21.22 -8.42 -1.26
CA ILE A 104 20.49 -8.05 -2.47
C ILE A 104 19.01 -8.31 -2.24
N GLU A 105 18.19 -7.32 -2.48
CA GLU A 105 16.74 -7.44 -2.38
C GLU A 105 16.12 -7.48 -3.78
N THR A 106 15.07 -8.29 -3.94
CA THR A 106 14.29 -8.31 -5.17
C THR A 106 12.80 -8.46 -4.89
N LEU A 107 11.97 -7.81 -5.70
CA LEU A 107 10.53 -7.92 -5.65
C LEU A 107 10.06 -9.28 -6.19
N ALA A 108 9.21 -9.96 -5.42
CA ALA A 108 8.29 -10.99 -5.86
C ALA A 108 6.90 -10.33 -5.97
N TYR A 109 6.64 -9.73 -7.12
CA TYR A 109 5.55 -8.77 -7.31
C TYR A 109 4.86 -8.99 -8.66
N GLN A 110 3.52 -8.96 -8.66
CA GLN A 110 2.71 -9.22 -9.85
C GLN A 110 3.13 -10.54 -10.53
N TRP A 111 3.72 -10.45 -11.73
CA TRP A 111 4.11 -11.61 -12.52
C TRP A 111 5.31 -12.39 -11.96
N THR A 112 6.11 -11.85 -11.04
CA THR A 112 7.20 -12.58 -10.34
C THR A 112 6.81 -13.10 -8.96
N ARG A 113 5.55 -12.96 -8.55
CA ARG A 113 5.14 -13.32 -7.18
C ARG A 113 5.30 -14.80 -6.87
N LYS A 114 4.96 -15.68 -7.83
CA LYS A 114 5.00 -17.13 -7.65
C LYS A 114 6.44 -17.63 -7.43
N PRO A 115 6.72 -18.40 -6.38
CA PRO A 115 8.05 -19.00 -6.17
C PRO A 115 8.44 -19.98 -7.30
N CYS A 116 9.74 -20.14 -7.51
CA CYS A 116 10.28 -21.11 -8.47
C CYS A 116 10.18 -22.54 -7.94
N LYS A 117 9.99 -23.53 -8.84
CA LYS A 117 9.92 -24.94 -8.46
C LYS A 117 11.18 -25.42 -7.73
N THR A 118 12.35 -25.20 -8.33
CA THR A 118 13.63 -25.72 -7.81
C THR A 118 14.67 -24.64 -7.55
N LEU A 119 14.66 -23.54 -8.31
CA LEU A 119 15.57 -22.41 -8.09
C LEU A 119 15.33 -21.79 -6.71
N ARG A 120 16.42 -21.49 -5.99
CA ARG A 120 16.42 -20.92 -4.65
C ARG A 120 17.16 -19.59 -4.61
N PRO A 121 16.75 -18.62 -3.79
CA PRO A 121 17.55 -17.44 -3.51
C PRO A 121 18.85 -17.82 -2.79
N ARG A 122 19.94 -17.09 -3.03
CA ARG A 122 21.16 -17.20 -2.22
C ARG A 122 20.89 -16.70 -0.79
N LYS A 123 21.74 -17.08 0.17
CA LYS A 123 21.64 -16.68 1.58
C LYS A 123 21.61 -15.15 1.80
N ASN A 124 22.27 -14.39 0.93
CA ASN A 124 22.30 -12.92 0.98
C ASN A 124 21.22 -12.26 0.10
N VAL A 125 20.25 -13.03 -0.42
CA VAL A 125 19.11 -12.51 -1.17
C VAL A 125 17.88 -12.38 -0.27
N ILE A 126 17.20 -11.25 -0.37
CA ILE A 126 15.90 -10.97 0.27
C ILE A 126 14.84 -11.03 -0.82
N ILE A 127 13.77 -11.80 -0.58
CA ILE A 127 12.58 -11.79 -1.43
C ILE A 127 11.54 -10.90 -0.76
N ARG A 128 11.16 -9.79 -1.41
CA ARG A 128 10.10 -8.90 -0.93
C ARG A 128 8.81 -9.16 -1.69
N LEU A 129 7.79 -9.69 -1.03
CA LEU A 129 6.47 -9.85 -1.64
C LEU A 129 5.64 -8.58 -1.45
N CYS A 130 4.86 -8.21 -2.46
CA CYS A 130 3.86 -7.14 -2.32
C CYS A 130 2.45 -7.66 -2.50
N SER A 131 1.53 -7.22 -1.64
CA SER A 131 0.14 -7.69 -1.55
C SER A 131 -0.84 -6.90 -2.43
N ILE A 132 -0.37 -6.15 -3.43
CA ILE A 132 -1.15 -5.09 -4.10
C ILE A 132 -2.50 -5.56 -4.66
N GLU A 133 -2.60 -6.81 -5.11
CA GLU A 133 -3.82 -7.37 -5.70
C GLU A 133 -4.83 -7.90 -4.67
N CYS A 134 -4.42 -7.98 -3.40
CA CYS A 134 -5.21 -8.56 -2.33
C CYS A 134 -6.41 -7.68 -1.95
N CYS A 135 -7.34 -8.33 -1.27
CA CYS A 135 -8.33 -7.71 -0.43
C CYS A 135 -7.67 -7.24 0.88
N PHE A 136 -7.94 -5.99 1.26
CA PHE A 136 -7.44 -5.37 2.49
C PHE A 136 -8.52 -5.25 3.59
N ALA A 137 -9.77 -5.57 3.25
CA ALA A 137 -10.91 -5.58 4.19
C ALA A 137 -10.93 -6.78 5.14
N HIS A 138 -10.19 -7.83 4.80
CA HIS A 138 -10.17 -9.09 5.53
C HIS A 138 -8.70 -9.50 5.74
N SER A 139 -8.43 -10.29 6.78
CA SER A 139 -7.10 -10.87 6.96
C SER A 139 -6.72 -11.75 5.76
N LEU A 140 -5.42 -11.84 5.48
CA LEU A 140 -4.91 -12.57 4.32
C LEU A 140 -5.35 -14.03 4.30
N GLU A 141 -5.34 -14.70 5.46
CA GLU A 141 -5.78 -16.09 5.59
C GLU A 141 -7.30 -16.24 5.69
N GLY A 142 -7.99 -15.28 6.31
CA GLY A 142 -9.44 -15.32 6.48
C GLY A 142 -10.23 -14.96 5.22
N CYS A 143 -9.57 -14.35 4.23
CA CYS A 143 -10.25 -13.89 3.02
C CYS A 143 -10.53 -15.04 2.02
N ASP A 144 -11.77 -15.08 1.52
CA ASP A 144 -12.20 -16.06 0.51
C ASP A 144 -11.77 -15.70 -0.93
N SER A 145 -11.28 -14.47 -1.14
CA SER A 145 -10.92 -13.97 -2.47
C SER A 145 -9.73 -14.74 -3.06
N LYS A 146 -9.78 -14.95 -4.38
CA LYS A 146 -8.71 -15.65 -5.10
C LYS A 146 -7.34 -14.95 -4.93
N PRO A 147 -7.21 -13.61 -5.03
CA PRO A 147 -5.93 -12.94 -4.81
C PRO A 147 -5.29 -13.23 -3.44
N ASN A 148 -6.06 -13.18 -2.35
CA ASN A 148 -5.54 -13.50 -1.01
C ASN A 148 -5.13 -14.96 -0.89
N LYS A 149 -5.96 -15.89 -1.38
CA LYS A 149 -5.62 -17.32 -1.39
C LYS A 149 -4.35 -17.60 -2.19
N ASP A 150 -4.16 -16.93 -3.32
CA ASP A 150 -2.94 -17.02 -4.12
C ASP A 150 -1.73 -16.45 -3.35
N PHE A 151 -1.88 -15.27 -2.74
CA PHE A 151 -0.83 -14.61 -1.96
C PHE A 151 -0.38 -15.42 -0.75
N VAL A 152 -1.32 -16.01 -0.02
CA VAL A 152 -1.03 -16.93 1.12
C VAL A 152 -0.20 -18.11 0.65
N ARG A 153 -0.57 -18.74 -0.49
CA ARG A 153 0.21 -19.85 -1.06
C ARG A 153 1.60 -19.41 -1.52
N ASP A 154 1.72 -18.21 -2.08
CA ASP A 154 3.00 -17.66 -2.50
C ASP A 154 3.92 -17.42 -1.29
N ILE A 155 3.43 -16.80 -0.20
CA ILE A 155 4.20 -16.63 1.05
C ILE A 155 4.61 -17.97 1.63
N GLN A 156 3.69 -18.93 1.75
CA GLN A 156 4.00 -20.26 2.25
C GLN A 156 5.01 -21.02 1.38
N GLY A 157 4.95 -20.83 0.06
CA GLY A 157 5.90 -21.39 -0.88
C GLY A 157 7.29 -20.79 -0.71
N TRP A 158 7.37 -19.45 -0.64
CA TRP A 158 8.60 -18.71 -0.41
C TRP A 158 9.24 -19.02 0.96
N ALA A 159 8.43 -19.15 2.01
CA ALA A 159 8.89 -19.44 3.37
C ALA A 159 9.61 -20.79 3.48
N LYS A 160 9.32 -21.74 2.57
CA LYS A 160 10.00 -23.05 2.49
C LYS A 160 11.35 -23.00 1.76
N MET A 161 11.68 -21.89 1.12
CA MET A 161 12.81 -21.81 0.19
C MET A 161 13.73 -20.59 0.37
N ALA A 162 13.30 -19.60 1.14
CA ALA A 162 14.06 -18.39 1.39
C ALA A 162 14.24 -18.19 2.89
N ASP A 163 15.47 -17.90 3.29
CA ASP A 163 15.81 -17.67 4.70
C ASP A 163 15.38 -16.28 5.19
N ARG A 164 15.10 -15.35 4.26
CA ARG A 164 14.76 -13.96 4.59
C ARG A 164 13.71 -13.40 3.63
N LEU A 165 12.47 -13.32 4.10
CA LEU A 165 11.37 -12.68 3.39
C LEU A 165 11.10 -11.29 3.94
N TRP A 166 10.79 -10.35 3.06
CA TRP A 166 10.22 -9.04 3.40
C TRP A 166 8.83 -8.90 2.80
N ILE A 167 8.03 -8.00 3.37
CA ILE A 167 6.69 -7.68 2.91
C ILE A 167 6.59 -6.18 2.62
N TRP A 168 5.94 -5.87 1.50
CA TRP A 168 5.38 -4.56 1.20
C TRP A 168 3.85 -4.71 1.17
N ASN A 169 3.19 -4.27 2.22
CA ASN A 169 1.74 -4.25 2.36
C ASN A 169 1.24 -2.79 2.37
N TYR A 170 -0.07 -2.57 2.40
CA TYR A 170 -0.67 -1.26 2.14
C TYR A 170 -1.85 -0.99 3.09
N CYS A 171 -1.97 0.25 3.56
CA CYS A 171 -2.95 0.65 4.57
C CYS A 171 -3.86 1.82 4.15
N THR A 172 -3.85 2.23 2.88
CA THR A 172 -4.68 3.33 2.37
C THR A 172 -5.18 3.06 0.95
N SER A 173 -6.14 3.86 0.50
CA SER A 173 -6.41 4.03 -0.92
C SER A 173 -5.51 5.11 -1.54
N PHE A 174 -4.74 4.77 -2.58
CA PHE A 174 -3.90 5.70 -3.34
C PHE A 174 -4.71 6.51 -4.36
N ALA A 175 -5.91 6.05 -4.72
CA ALA A 175 -6.86 6.83 -5.52
C ALA A 175 -7.44 8.00 -4.71
N HIS A 176 -7.59 7.82 -3.39
CA HIS A 176 -8.30 8.75 -2.49
C HIS A 176 -7.82 8.57 -1.02
N TYR A 177 -6.76 9.27 -0.61
CA TYR A 177 -6.11 9.11 0.72
C TYR A 177 -7.03 9.33 1.93
N TYR A 178 -8.14 10.04 1.76
CA TYR A 178 -9.10 10.38 2.81
C TYR A 178 -10.39 9.56 2.68
N THR A 179 -10.43 8.52 1.85
CA THR A 179 -11.56 7.58 1.88
C THR A 179 -11.46 6.73 3.13
N PRO A 180 -12.54 6.58 3.94
CA PRO A 180 -12.57 5.63 5.03
C PRO A 180 -12.16 4.23 4.58
N PHE A 181 -11.16 3.64 5.24
CA PHE A 181 -10.44 2.45 4.79
C PHE A 181 -10.30 1.44 5.94
N PRO A 182 -11.36 0.65 6.21
CA PRO A 182 -11.46 -0.21 7.41
C PRO A 182 -10.52 -1.44 7.35
N THR A 183 -9.24 -1.20 7.63
CA THR A 183 -8.17 -2.21 7.61
C THR A 183 -7.58 -2.52 8.98
N LEU A 184 -7.88 -1.70 9.99
CA LEU A 184 -7.25 -1.77 11.32
C LEU A 184 -7.39 -3.14 11.96
N ARG A 185 -8.56 -3.80 11.80
CA ARG A 185 -8.82 -5.15 12.34
C ARG A 185 -8.20 -6.31 11.53
N THR A 186 -7.32 -6.00 10.58
CA THR A 186 -6.59 -7.02 9.80
C THR A 186 -5.10 -7.06 10.15
N LEU A 187 -4.59 -6.00 10.79
CA LEU A 187 -3.16 -5.79 11.03
C LEU A 187 -2.57 -6.91 11.89
N ASP A 188 -3.24 -7.25 12.98
CA ASP A 188 -2.76 -8.24 13.94
C ASP A 188 -2.62 -9.64 13.30
N ASP A 189 -3.71 -10.12 12.67
CA ASP A 189 -3.73 -11.40 11.95
C ASP A 189 -2.66 -11.47 10.85
N ASN A 190 -2.54 -10.40 10.06
CA ASN A 190 -1.59 -10.33 8.95
C ASN A 190 -0.13 -10.30 9.44
N ILE A 191 0.18 -9.54 10.49
CA ILE A 191 1.53 -9.49 11.06
C ILE A 191 1.91 -10.84 11.67
N ARG A 192 1.01 -11.48 12.43
CA ARG A 192 1.23 -12.85 12.92
C ARG A 192 1.45 -13.83 11.78
N PHE A 193 0.72 -13.68 10.66
CA PHE A 193 0.88 -14.49 9.46
C PHE A 193 2.27 -14.35 8.85
N PHE A 194 2.73 -13.12 8.69
CA PHE A 194 4.06 -12.86 8.19
C PHE A 194 5.14 -13.45 9.10
N VAL A 195 5.06 -13.24 10.41
CA VAL A 195 6.06 -13.71 11.37
C VAL A 195 6.16 -15.24 11.40
N ARG A 196 5.03 -15.97 11.36
CA ARG A 196 5.05 -17.45 11.30
C ARG A 196 5.56 -18.02 9.98
N HIS A 197 5.68 -17.21 8.93
CA HIS A 197 6.18 -17.60 7.61
C HIS A 197 7.53 -16.97 7.26
N ASN A 198 8.40 -16.82 8.26
CA ASN A 198 9.79 -16.39 8.07
C ASN A 198 9.96 -14.97 7.47
N VAL A 199 8.95 -14.12 7.59
CA VAL A 199 9.10 -12.70 7.26
C VAL A 199 9.90 -12.00 8.34
N LYS A 200 10.96 -11.29 7.93
CA LYS A 200 11.90 -10.56 8.80
C LYS A 200 11.79 -9.05 8.68
N GLY A 201 11.01 -8.55 7.73
CA GLY A 201 10.80 -7.12 7.50
C GLY A 201 9.41 -6.90 6.94
N ILE A 202 8.64 -6.04 7.58
CA ILE A 202 7.27 -5.69 7.17
C ILE A 202 7.25 -4.18 6.96
N PHE A 203 6.84 -3.77 5.77
CA PHE A 203 6.58 -2.38 5.44
C PHE A 203 5.12 -2.24 5.08
N GLU A 204 4.39 -1.43 5.85
CA GLU A 204 3.01 -1.04 5.58
C GLU A 204 3.00 0.35 4.96
N GLN A 205 2.70 0.44 3.67
CA GLN A 205 2.65 1.70 2.96
C GLN A 205 1.30 2.39 3.21
N ASP A 206 1.36 3.53 3.88
CA ASP A 206 0.25 4.45 4.06
C ASP A 206 0.46 5.71 3.20
N ASN A 207 -0.42 6.70 3.34
CA ASN A 207 -0.36 7.99 2.71
C ASN A 207 0.94 8.72 3.11
N TYR A 208 1.86 8.84 2.15
CA TYR A 208 3.21 9.39 2.39
C TYR A 208 3.38 10.83 1.89
N GLN A 209 2.37 11.36 1.20
CA GLN A 209 2.40 12.69 0.59
C GLN A 209 1.59 13.73 1.37
N SER A 210 0.73 13.29 2.29
CA SER A 210 -0.11 14.13 3.14
C SER A 210 -0.07 13.61 4.57
N PRO A 211 -0.38 14.43 5.58
CA PRO A 211 -0.68 13.96 6.93
C PRO A 211 -2.19 13.62 7.06
N ASN A 212 -2.57 12.92 8.12
CA ASN A 212 -3.98 12.74 8.53
C ASN A 212 -4.91 12.05 7.50
N GLY A 213 -4.38 11.13 6.67
CA GLY A 213 -5.22 10.14 6.00
C GLY A 213 -5.96 9.25 7.01
N ASP A 214 -6.88 8.41 6.54
CA ASP A 214 -7.88 7.73 7.38
C ASP A 214 -7.29 6.99 8.59
N LEU A 215 -7.46 7.59 9.77
CA LEU A 215 -6.94 7.09 11.05
C LEU A 215 -5.47 6.60 10.99
N SER A 216 -4.67 7.18 10.10
CA SER A 216 -3.29 6.75 9.82
C SER A 216 -2.39 6.72 11.06
N SER A 217 -2.53 7.68 11.98
CA SER A 217 -1.79 7.68 13.26
C SER A 217 -2.17 6.51 14.17
N LEU A 218 -3.45 6.10 14.19
CA LEU A 218 -3.92 4.94 14.94
C LEU A 218 -3.38 3.65 14.29
N GLY A 219 -3.46 3.53 12.97
CA GLY A 219 -2.89 2.40 12.23
C GLY A 219 -1.38 2.26 12.45
N GLY A 220 -0.64 3.37 12.40
CA GLY A 220 0.80 3.41 12.68
C GLY A 220 1.14 2.98 14.11
N TYR A 221 0.35 3.39 15.10
CA TYR A 221 0.52 2.92 16.49
C TYR A 221 0.27 1.43 16.64
N MET A 222 -0.84 0.93 16.08
CA MET A 222 -1.19 -0.49 16.13
C MET A 222 -0.11 -1.35 15.46
N MET A 223 0.34 -0.95 14.26
CA MET A 223 1.46 -1.60 13.58
C MET A 223 2.71 -1.63 14.47
N ALA A 224 3.09 -0.49 15.08
CA ALA A 224 4.26 -0.45 15.95
C ALA A 224 4.16 -1.41 17.13
N LYS A 225 2.96 -1.56 17.73
CA LYS A 225 2.70 -2.52 18.81
C LYS A 225 2.83 -3.97 18.35
N PHE A 226 2.22 -4.33 17.23
CA PHE A 226 2.24 -5.71 16.74
C PHE A 226 3.61 -6.14 16.20
N LEU A 227 4.39 -5.20 15.64
CA LEU A 227 5.78 -5.47 15.24
C LEU A 227 6.72 -5.59 16.46
N TRP A 228 6.43 -4.87 17.54
CA TRP A 228 7.18 -4.96 18.80
C TRP A 228 6.89 -6.28 19.53
N ASP A 229 5.61 -6.66 19.62
CA ASP A 229 5.14 -7.86 20.31
C ASP A 229 3.90 -8.43 19.59
N THR A 230 4.07 -9.56 18.91
CA THR A 230 2.98 -10.25 18.20
C THR A 230 1.91 -10.86 19.12
N SER A 231 2.14 -10.89 20.44
CA SER A 231 1.15 -11.31 21.44
C SER A 231 0.32 -10.15 21.99
N TYR A 232 0.59 -8.91 21.56
CA TYR A 232 -0.16 -7.74 21.98
C TYR A 232 -1.62 -7.83 21.51
N ASP A 233 -2.56 -7.56 22.42
CA ASP A 233 -3.99 -7.65 22.13
C ASP A 233 -4.45 -6.50 21.22
N GLU A 234 -5.21 -6.85 20.17
CA GLU A 234 -5.70 -5.89 19.17
C GLU A 234 -6.60 -4.81 19.78
N ASN A 235 -7.55 -5.22 20.63
CA ASN A 235 -8.48 -4.28 21.26
C ASN A 235 -7.75 -3.34 22.21
N ARG A 236 -6.77 -3.85 22.95
CA ARG A 236 -5.90 -3.05 23.80
C ARG A 236 -5.11 -2.02 22.99
N ALA A 237 -4.44 -2.42 21.91
CA ALA A 237 -3.69 -1.48 21.05
C ALA A 237 -4.60 -0.37 20.51
N MET A 238 -5.78 -0.71 20.04
CA MET A 238 -6.75 0.24 19.51
C MET A 238 -7.26 1.19 20.61
N ASN A 239 -7.68 0.65 21.75
CA ASN A 239 -8.28 1.45 22.83
C ASN A 239 -7.25 2.34 23.52
N GLU A 240 -6.02 1.86 23.78
CA GLU A 240 -4.96 2.68 24.39
C GLU A 240 -4.66 3.95 23.59
N PHE A 241 -4.58 3.84 22.25
CA PHE A 241 -4.39 4.99 21.39
C PHE A 241 -5.62 5.89 21.37
N ILE A 242 -6.80 5.32 21.15
CA ILE A 242 -8.04 6.09 21.03
C ILE A 242 -8.32 6.88 22.31
N GLU A 243 -8.18 6.25 23.48
CA GLU A 243 -8.38 6.90 24.78
C GLU A 243 -7.27 7.91 25.07
N GLY A 244 -6.01 7.57 24.82
CA GLY A 244 -4.87 8.45 25.09
C GLY A 244 -4.86 9.71 24.21
N VAL A 245 -5.26 9.59 22.94
CA VAL A 245 -5.22 10.70 21.97
C VAL A 245 -6.50 11.53 21.99
N TYR A 246 -7.67 10.89 22.13
CA TYR A 246 -8.96 11.55 22.00
C TYR A 246 -9.74 11.69 23.32
N GLY A 247 -9.28 11.10 24.41
CA GLY A 247 -9.88 11.26 25.74
C GLY A 247 -11.38 10.89 25.75
N PRO A 248 -12.27 11.75 26.31
CA PRO A 248 -13.71 11.50 26.34
C PRO A 248 -14.39 11.25 24.97
N ALA A 249 -13.79 11.73 23.88
CA ALA A 249 -14.28 11.47 22.53
C ALA A 249 -14.00 10.03 22.06
N GLY A 250 -13.07 9.32 22.71
CA GLY A 250 -12.57 8.03 22.28
C GLY A 250 -13.65 6.97 22.05
N LYS A 251 -14.64 6.89 22.95
CA LYS A 251 -15.74 5.91 22.81
C LYS A 251 -16.52 6.05 21.50
N PHE A 252 -16.71 7.28 21.01
CA PHE A 252 -17.46 7.54 19.78
C PHE A 252 -16.62 7.25 18.54
N ILE A 253 -15.31 7.52 18.61
CA ILE A 253 -14.36 7.16 17.54
C ILE A 253 -14.22 5.64 17.45
N ARG A 254 -14.17 4.94 18.59
CA ARG A 254 -14.18 3.47 18.62
C ARG A 254 -15.45 2.91 17.97
N GLN A 255 -16.62 3.46 18.33
CA GLN A 255 -17.89 3.09 17.69
C GLN A 255 -17.90 3.36 16.18
N TYR A 256 -17.23 4.41 15.70
CA TYR A 256 -17.08 4.69 14.26
C TYR A 256 -16.21 3.64 13.57
N VAL A 257 -15.08 3.27 14.18
CA VAL A 257 -14.23 2.19 13.70
C VAL A 257 -15.02 0.88 13.63
N ASP A 258 -15.77 0.56 14.70
CA ASP A 258 -16.57 -0.65 14.76
C ASP A 258 -17.67 -0.66 13.69
N LEU A 259 -18.38 0.46 13.50
CA LEU A 259 -19.44 0.61 12.49
C LEU A 259 -18.96 0.24 11.08
N LEU A 260 -17.77 0.70 10.69
CA LEU A 260 -17.24 0.43 9.35
C LEU A 260 -16.74 -1.01 9.22
N HIS A 261 -16.00 -1.51 10.21
CA HIS A 261 -15.44 -2.86 10.16
C HIS A 261 -16.55 -3.93 10.26
N ASP A 262 -17.56 -3.72 11.10
CA ASP A 262 -18.69 -4.64 11.24
C ASP A 262 -19.51 -4.70 9.94
N LYS A 263 -19.70 -3.57 9.25
CA LYS A 263 -20.37 -3.52 7.94
C LYS A 263 -19.60 -4.31 6.89
N VAL A 264 -18.28 -4.12 6.81
CA VAL A 264 -17.42 -4.84 5.87
C VAL A 264 -17.43 -6.34 6.14
N ALA A 265 -17.26 -6.75 7.40
CA ALA A 265 -17.23 -8.16 7.78
C ALA A 265 -18.59 -8.85 7.59
N LYS A 266 -19.69 -8.22 8.03
CA LYS A 266 -21.04 -8.80 7.94
C LYS A 266 -21.46 -9.09 6.49
N ASP A 267 -21.13 -8.17 5.60
CA ASP A 267 -21.57 -8.22 4.20
C ASP A 267 -20.49 -8.82 3.27
N ASN A 268 -19.36 -9.29 3.82
CA ASN A 268 -18.21 -9.81 3.09
C ASN A 268 -17.74 -8.87 1.95
N ILE A 269 -17.57 -7.58 2.27
CA ILE A 269 -17.23 -6.56 1.26
C ILE A 269 -15.72 -6.54 1.03
N HIS A 270 -15.29 -6.80 -0.20
CA HIS A 270 -13.88 -6.71 -0.56
C HIS A 270 -13.47 -5.29 -0.97
N MET A 271 -12.27 -4.88 -0.56
CA MET A 271 -11.65 -3.63 -1.04
C MET A 271 -10.20 -3.81 -1.46
N GLN A 272 -9.79 -3.00 -2.44
CA GLN A 272 -8.42 -2.86 -2.92
C GLN A 272 -7.91 -1.44 -2.61
N ILE A 273 -6.63 -1.18 -2.88
CA ILE A 273 -5.98 0.11 -2.57
C ILE A 273 -6.28 1.24 -3.58
N TRP A 274 -7.24 1.03 -4.48
CA TRP A 274 -7.65 2.01 -5.50
C TRP A 274 -9.16 2.29 -5.44
N ILE A 275 -9.72 2.35 -4.23
CA ILE A 275 -11.14 2.67 -4.01
C ILE A 275 -11.36 4.18 -3.82
N GLY A 276 -12.54 4.66 -4.20
CA GLY A 276 -13.06 5.94 -3.74
C GLY A 276 -14.17 5.75 -2.69
N PRO A 277 -14.85 6.82 -2.27
CA PRO A 277 -15.88 6.73 -1.22
C PRO A 277 -17.24 6.23 -1.73
N ASN A 278 -17.37 5.90 -3.01
CA ASN A 278 -18.53 5.22 -3.58
C ASN A 278 -18.35 3.68 -3.50
N VAL A 279 -18.39 3.17 -2.28
CA VAL A 279 -18.18 1.75 -1.94
C VAL A 279 -19.35 1.18 -1.15
N PRO A 280 -19.61 -0.15 -1.23
CA PRO A 280 -20.81 -0.74 -0.63
C PRO A 280 -20.92 -0.57 0.89
N PHE A 281 -19.81 -0.39 1.60
CA PHE A 281 -19.82 -0.22 3.06
C PHE A 281 -20.11 1.23 3.51
N LEU A 282 -19.93 2.22 2.64
CA LEU A 282 -20.30 3.61 2.91
C LEU A 282 -21.70 3.87 2.33
N THR A 283 -22.76 3.31 2.93
CA THR A 283 -24.13 3.68 2.55
C THR A 283 -24.50 5.05 3.13
N ASP A 284 -25.58 5.66 2.65
CA ASP A 284 -26.07 6.94 3.22
C ASP A 284 -26.44 6.78 4.70
N GLU A 285 -26.96 5.62 5.10
CA GLU A 285 -27.21 5.26 6.51
C GLU A 285 -25.91 5.20 7.33
N ILE A 286 -24.85 4.55 6.81
CA ILE A 286 -23.56 4.46 7.49
C ILE A 286 -22.93 5.84 7.61
N VAL A 287 -22.98 6.67 6.56
CA VAL A 287 -22.49 8.05 6.57
C VAL A 287 -23.23 8.89 7.61
N ALA A 288 -24.56 8.79 7.68
CA ALA A 288 -25.36 9.52 8.66
C ALA A 288 -25.03 9.09 10.11
N LYS A 289 -24.92 7.79 10.37
CA LYS A 289 -24.52 7.25 11.68
C LYS A 289 -23.10 7.69 12.06
N ALA A 290 -22.15 7.57 11.13
CA ALA A 290 -20.78 8.02 11.33
C ALA A 290 -20.73 9.53 11.65
N ASN A 291 -21.50 10.35 10.94
CA ASN A 291 -21.57 11.79 11.21
C ASN A 291 -22.06 12.08 12.63
N GLY A 292 -23.12 11.40 13.07
CA GLY A 292 -23.63 11.54 14.44
C GLY A 292 -22.64 11.09 15.52
N LEU A 293 -21.80 10.08 15.24
CA LEU A 293 -20.72 9.68 16.14
C LEU A 293 -19.63 10.76 16.24
N TRP A 294 -19.22 11.35 15.12
CA TRP A 294 -18.24 12.43 15.12
C TRP A 294 -18.75 13.72 15.78
N GLU A 295 -20.03 14.06 15.64
CA GLU A 295 -20.65 15.18 16.35
C GLU A 295 -20.63 14.97 17.88
N GLN A 296 -20.94 13.75 18.33
CA GLN A 296 -20.85 13.40 19.75
C GLN A 296 -19.39 13.40 20.24
N ALA A 297 -18.45 12.93 19.41
CA ALA A 297 -17.02 12.98 19.69
C ALA A 297 -16.55 14.42 19.92
N GLU A 298 -16.85 15.34 19.00
CA GLU A 298 -16.50 16.76 19.14
C GLU A 298 -17.15 17.40 20.37
N ALA A 299 -18.44 17.12 20.62
CA ALA A 299 -19.16 17.67 21.77
C ALA A 299 -18.53 17.24 23.11
N ALA A 300 -18.08 15.97 23.22
CA ALA A 300 -17.48 15.42 24.43
C ALA A 300 -16.19 16.12 24.86
N VAL A 301 -15.50 16.77 23.92
CA VAL A 301 -14.22 17.45 24.14
C VAL A 301 -14.26 18.93 23.76
N ALA A 302 -15.45 19.52 23.65
CA ALA A 302 -15.63 20.92 23.23
C ALA A 302 -14.87 21.94 24.11
N LYS A 303 -14.62 21.60 25.38
CA LYS A 303 -13.85 22.41 26.35
C LYS A 303 -12.35 22.06 26.42
N GLN A 304 -11.87 21.19 25.54
CA GLN A 304 -10.48 20.73 25.47
C GLN A 304 -9.92 21.02 24.07
N PRO A 305 -9.44 22.26 23.81
CA PRO A 305 -9.14 22.73 22.46
C PRO A 305 -8.16 21.84 21.69
N ASP A 306 -7.08 21.39 22.35
CA ASP A 306 -6.08 20.52 21.72
C ASP A 306 -6.64 19.14 21.36
N VAL A 307 -7.49 18.57 22.22
CA VAL A 307 -8.14 17.27 21.95
C VAL A 307 -9.17 17.43 20.85
N LEU A 308 -9.98 18.50 20.89
CA LEU A 308 -10.96 18.82 19.87
C LEU A 308 -10.32 18.98 18.48
N GLU A 309 -9.15 19.59 18.39
CA GLU A 309 -8.41 19.71 17.13
C GLU A 309 -8.02 18.34 16.57
N ARG A 310 -7.51 17.43 17.41
CA ARG A 310 -7.19 16.05 17.00
C ARG A 310 -8.43 15.30 16.52
N VAL A 311 -9.57 15.43 17.22
CA VAL A 311 -10.85 14.83 16.81
C VAL A 311 -11.29 15.37 15.45
N LYS A 312 -11.21 16.69 15.25
CA LYS A 312 -11.57 17.33 13.98
C LYS A 312 -10.69 16.92 12.81
N PHE A 313 -9.39 16.72 13.03
CA PHE A 313 -8.49 16.21 11.98
C PHE A 313 -8.80 14.76 11.62
N ALA A 314 -9.09 13.91 12.62
CA ALA A 314 -9.48 12.53 12.36
C ALA A 314 -10.82 12.40 11.61
N ARG A 315 -11.74 13.36 11.79
CA ARG A 315 -13.02 13.43 11.04
C ARG A 315 -12.84 13.72 9.54
N LEU A 316 -11.71 14.26 9.10
CA LEU A 316 -11.51 14.71 7.71
C LEU A 316 -11.82 13.63 6.67
N SER A 317 -11.57 12.34 6.97
CA SER A 317 -11.92 11.25 6.05
C SER A 317 -13.43 11.11 5.82
N LEU A 318 -14.25 11.29 6.85
CA LEU A 318 -15.69 11.29 6.69
C LEU A 318 -16.16 12.51 5.90
N ASP A 319 -15.63 13.69 6.21
CA ASP A 319 -15.98 14.93 5.50
C ASP A 319 -15.60 14.84 4.01
N TYR A 320 -14.41 14.27 3.72
CA TYR A 320 -13.99 13.95 2.36
C TYR A 320 -14.97 13.01 1.67
N ALA A 321 -15.36 11.91 2.31
CA ALA A 321 -16.31 10.95 1.75
C ALA A 321 -17.66 11.59 1.43
N ILE A 322 -18.19 12.45 2.32
CA ILE A 322 -19.45 13.17 2.10
C ILE A 322 -19.36 14.05 0.84
N VAL A 323 -18.31 14.88 0.74
CA VAL A 323 -18.11 15.80 -0.38
C VAL A 323 -17.91 15.05 -1.69
N GLU A 324 -17.04 14.04 -1.69
CA GLU A 324 -16.67 13.32 -2.90
C GLU A 324 -17.84 12.48 -3.44
N ARG A 325 -18.63 11.85 -2.57
CA ARG A 325 -19.85 11.14 -2.98
C ARG A 325 -20.86 12.08 -3.63
N ALA A 326 -21.07 13.26 -3.05
CA ALA A 326 -21.95 14.27 -3.63
C ALA A 326 -21.42 14.76 -4.99
N ARG A 327 -20.12 15.03 -5.09
CA ARG A 327 -19.46 15.47 -6.33
C ARG A 327 -19.58 14.42 -7.44
N MET A 328 -19.35 13.15 -7.11
CA MET A 328 -19.49 12.03 -8.06
C MET A 328 -20.95 11.85 -8.52
N LYS A 329 -21.93 11.99 -7.61
CA LYS A 329 -23.36 11.91 -7.94
C LYS A 329 -23.82 13.04 -8.85
N ALA A 330 -23.33 14.27 -8.65
CA ALA A 330 -23.60 15.40 -9.54
C ALA A 330 -22.94 15.22 -10.91
N GLY A 331 -21.76 14.59 -10.96
CA GLY A 331 -21.03 14.32 -12.19
C GLY A 331 -20.61 15.62 -12.89
N LYS A 332 -20.97 15.77 -14.17
CA LYS A 332 -20.75 17.00 -14.94
C LYS A 332 -21.87 18.03 -14.80
N ASN A 333 -22.99 17.66 -14.18
CA ASN A 333 -24.13 18.55 -14.02
C ASN A 333 -23.91 19.41 -12.78
N SER A 334 -24.17 20.72 -12.89
CA SER A 334 -24.20 21.57 -11.71
C SER A 334 -25.43 21.24 -10.89
N SER A 335 -25.22 20.70 -9.68
CA SER A 335 -26.29 20.34 -8.75
C SER A 335 -25.90 20.84 -7.37
N PRO A 336 -26.49 21.94 -6.90
CA PRO A 336 -26.12 22.54 -5.61
C PRO A 336 -26.22 21.53 -4.48
N ALA A 337 -25.12 21.38 -3.74
CA ALA A 337 -25.06 20.59 -2.53
C ALA A 337 -26.06 21.10 -1.47
N ASP A 338 -26.62 20.17 -0.70
CA ASP A 338 -27.41 20.49 0.48
C ASP A 338 -26.54 21.08 1.62
N ALA A 339 -27.18 21.50 2.70
CA ALA A 339 -26.48 22.09 3.85
C ALA A 339 -25.50 21.11 4.51
N PHE A 340 -25.80 19.80 4.48
CA PHE A 340 -24.97 18.76 5.08
C PHE A 340 -23.63 18.64 4.35
N VAL A 341 -23.67 18.55 3.01
CA VAL A 341 -22.47 18.49 2.16
C VAL A 341 -21.69 19.81 2.21
N LYS A 342 -22.37 20.96 2.25
CA LYS A 342 -21.70 22.26 2.39
C LYS A 342 -20.93 22.39 3.70
N ALA A 343 -21.51 21.95 4.82
CA ALA A 343 -20.84 21.94 6.11
C ALA A 343 -19.61 21.01 6.14
N ALA A 344 -19.72 19.82 5.52
CA ALA A 344 -18.58 18.92 5.35
C ALA A 344 -17.48 19.53 4.48
N ALA A 345 -17.84 20.21 3.39
CA ALA A 345 -16.88 20.91 2.55
C ALA A 345 -16.17 22.03 3.29
N GLU A 346 -16.90 22.87 4.02
CA GLU A 346 -16.31 23.96 4.81
C GLU A 346 -15.28 23.44 5.81
N ARG A 347 -15.62 22.36 6.54
CA ARG A 347 -14.69 21.66 7.43
C ARG A 347 -13.49 21.11 6.66
N LEU A 348 -13.71 20.34 5.60
CA LEU A 348 -12.64 19.71 4.82
C LEU A 348 -11.62 20.73 4.31
N PHE A 349 -12.06 21.83 3.72
CA PHE A 349 -11.14 22.80 3.11
C PHE A 349 -10.48 23.71 4.16
N THR A 350 -11.20 24.11 5.20
CA THR A 350 -10.65 24.96 6.27
C THR A 350 -9.71 24.16 7.18
N LEU A 351 -10.19 23.05 7.73
CA LEU A 351 -9.42 22.19 8.62
C LEU A 351 -8.36 21.41 7.85
N GLY A 352 -8.60 20.99 6.60
CA GLY A 352 -7.59 20.32 5.79
C GLY A 352 -6.36 21.20 5.56
N LYS A 353 -6.55 22.50 5.28
CA LYS A 353 -5.44 23.45 5.18
C LYS A 353 -4.68 23.57 6.51
N ARG A 354 -5.42 23.69 7.62
CA ARG A 354 -4.84 23.77 8.97
C ARG A 354 -4.10 22.49 9.38
N ALA A 355 -4.61 21.34 8.98
CA ALA A 355 -4.04 20.01 9.23
C ALA A 355 -2.83 19.70 8.32
N GLY A 356 -2.50 20.58 7.36
CA GLY A 356 -1.39 20.41 6.45
C GLY A 356 -1.65 19.42 5.31
N VAL A 357 -2.91 19.16 4.95
CA VAL A 357 -3.30 18.30 3.82
C VAL A 357 -2.72 18.85 2.52
N ARG A 358 -1.79 18.12 1.92
CA ARG A 358 -1.07 18.55 0.71
C ARG A 358 -1.80 18.09 -0.54
N THR A 359 -2.03 16.79 -0.64
CA THR A 359 -2.71 16.13 -1.75
C THR A 359 -3.76 15.11 -1.27
N ILE A 360 -4.81 14.93 -2.07
CA ILE A 360 -5.89 13.99 -1.79
C ILE A 360 -5.66 12.57 -2.36
N ARG A 361 -4.63 12.37 -3.21
CA ARG A 361 -4.34 11.09 -3.90
C ARG A 361 -2.91 11.03 -4.44
N GLU A 362 -2.45 9.84 -4.80
CA GLU A 362 -1.06 9.60 -5.21
C GLU A 362 -0.61 10.37 -6.45
N ALA A 363 -1.55 10.56 -7.39
CA ALA A 363 -1.37 11.37 -8.60
C ALA A 363 -1.19 12.89 -8.30
N SER A 364 -0.87 13.26 -7.07
CA SER A 364 -0.46 14.60 -6.64
C SER A 364 -1.47 15.68 -7.00
N THR A 365 -2.75 15.46 -6.65
CA THR A 365 -3.81 16.47 -6.78
C THR A 365 -3.88 17.28 -5.49
N PRO A 366 -3.44 18.55 -5.47
CA PRO A 366 -3.43 19.35 -4.26
C PRO A 366 -4.84 19.65 -3.75
N LEU A 367 -4.99 19.92 -2.45
CA LEU A 367 -6.30 20.20 -1.85
C LEU A 367 -7.04 21.37 -2.55
N GLU A 368 -6.31 22.42 -2.93
CA GLU A 368 -6.88 23.57 -3.65
C GLU A 368 -7.34 23.21 -5.07
N GLN A 369 -6.61 22.33 -5.76
CA GLN A 369 -7.04 21.81 -7.06
C GLN A 369 -8.29 20.94 -6.91
N TYR A 370 -8.34 20.12 -5.86
CA TYR A 370 -9.52 19.33 -5.53
C TYR A 370 -10.74 20.21 -5.24
N ARG A 371 -10.60 21.32 -4.50
CA ARG A 371 -11.68 22.28 -4.26
C ARG A 371 -12.33 22.76 -5.55
N LYS A 372 -11.54 23.10 -6.56
CA LYS A 372 -12.04 23.53 -7.89
C LYS A 372 -12.90 22.45 -8.55
N THR A 373 -12.55 21.17 -8.37
CA THR A 373 -13.39 20.08 -8.90
C THR A 373 -14.74 19.96 -8.21
N CYS A 374 -14.90 20.55 -7.03
CA CYS A 374 -16.16 20.60 -6.27
C CYS A 374 -17.03 21.82 -6.62
N ASP A 375 -16.59 22.72 -7.50
CA ASP A 375 -17.36 23.92 -7.89
C ASP A 375 -18.72 23.56 -8.53
N THR A 376 -18.83 22.35 -9.10
CA THR A 376 -20.10 21.83 -9.65
C THR A 376 -21.19 21.63 -8.59
N ILE A 377 -20.83 21.49 -7.31
CA ILE A 377 -21.77 21.31 -6.20
C ILE A 377 -21.71 22.45 -5.18
N LEU A 378 -20.57 23.15 -5.06
CA LEU A 378 -20.37 24.23 -4.08
C LEU A 378 -20.44 25.63 -4.69
N GLY A 379 -20.39 25.76 -6.02
CA GLY A 379 -20.07 27.02 -6.69
C GLY A 379 -18.59 27.40 -6.53
N PRO A 380 -18.14 28.48 -7.21
CA PRO A 380 -16.76 28.96 -7.10
C PRO A 380 -16.44 29.37 -5.66
N ALA A 381 -15.19 29.17 -5.24
CA ALA A 381 -14.71 29.72 -3.98
C ALA A 381 -14.76 31.27 -4.05
N GLN A 382 -15.34 31.90 -3.01
CA GLN A 382 -15.38 33.36 -2.87
C GLN A 382 -14.05 33.90 -2.35
#